data_AF-A0AA42J316-F1
#
_entry.id   AF-A0AA42J316-F1
#
_cell.length_a   1.000
_cell.length_b   1.000
_cell.length_c   1.000
_cell.angle_alpha   90.00
_cell.angle_beta   90.00
_cell.angle_gamma   90.00
#
_symmetry.space_group_name_H-M   'P 1'
#
loop_
_entity.id
_entity.type
_entity.pdbx_description
1 polymer ?
#
loop_
_entity_poly.entity_id
_entity_poly.type
_entity_poly.pdbx_seq_one_letter_code
_entity_poly.pdbx_strand_id
1 'polypeptide(L)'
;MKPYYKIGEISKIYGIGKDSLMYYEELGILKPVRGENGYRFYSLHDIWRLNLIKELRALDFSMKKIKDYLDDRTIASTQSILNTEVALIDQKIEELLAHKENIKERLKDIEEVVEGIEPYHIQVKEMPKRKALILNANITRDEEVDILIQKLQKDYEDQFYILGNHNIGAVFDYEKVQQGICNVFKSVFCLLGEDAEIFNFKLEAGTYMSCHYTGAYKNNKNCMKQILEYIRKKEYTIIGDPLEIYKIDIHETGQEKEFVTEIQIPVEKV
;
A
#
# COMPACT_ATOMS: atom_id res chain seq x y z
N MET A 1 24.82 -30.54 -34.18
CA MET A 1 24.38 -29.39 -33.36
C MET A 1 25.52 -28.37 -33.34
N LYS A 2 25.24 -27.05 -33.40
CA LYS A 2 26.32 -26.04 -33.40
C LYS A 2 27.05 -26.07 -32.04
N PRO A 3 28.39 -26.16 -32.00
CA PRO A 3 29.14 -26.20 -30.74
C PRO A 3 29.27 -24.83 -30.06
N TYR A 4 29.06 -23.74 -30.82
CA TYR A 4 29.15 -22.36 -30.36
C TYR A 4 28.05 -21.48 -30.96
N TYR A 5 27.66 -20.45 -30.21
CA TYR A 5 26.63 -19.48 -30.58
C TYR A 5 27.16 -18.05 -30.43
N LYS A 6 26.84 -17.17 -31.37
CA LYS A 6 27.17 -15.74 -31.25
C LYS A 6 26.28 -15.07 -30.22
N ILE A 7 26.75 -13.97 -29.64
CA ILE A 7 25.97 -13.18 -28.65
C ILE A 7 24.57 -12.80 -29.15
N GLY A 8 24.42 -12.49 -30.43
CA GLY A 8 23.12 -12.16 -31.03
C GLY A 8 22.19 -13.36 -31.19
N GLU A 9 22.72 -14.57 -31.36
CA GLU A 9 21.93 -15.80 -31.39
C GLU A 9 21.45 -16.13 -29.96
N ILE A 10 22.34 -16.08 -28.96
CA ILE A 10 21.99 -16.32 -27.55
C ILE A 10 20.99 -15.29 -27.03
N SER A 11 21.20 -14.00 -27.31
CA SER A 11 20.31 -12.93 -26.91
C SER A 11 18.87 -13.17 -27.40
N LYS A 12 18.71 -13.64 -28.65
CA LYS A 12 17.40 -13.97 -29.22
C LYS A 12 16.78 -15.22 -28.60
N ILE A 13 17.56 -16.27 -28.39
CA ILE A 13 17.06 -17.54 -27.83
C ILE A 13 16.56 -17.35 -26.40
N TYR A 14 17.28 -16.58 -25.60
CA TYR A 14 16.99 -16.42 -24.17
C TYR A 14 16.14 -15.19 -23.86
N GLY A 15 15.95 -14.28 -24.83
CA GLY A 15 15.30 -12.98 -24.59
C GLY A 15 16.12 -12.07 -23.66
N ILE A 16 17.43 -12.29 -23.56
CA ILE A 16 18.33 -11.54 -22.67
C ILE A 16 19.06 -10.48 -23.48
N GLY A 17 19.09 -9.25 -22.98
CA GLY A 17 19.83 -8.15 -23.61
C GLY A 17 21.32 -8.47 -23.75
N LYS A 18 21.95 -7.99 -24.82
CA LYS A 18 23.40 -8.21 -25.03
C LYS A 18 24.23 -7.65 -23.87
N ASP A 19 23.81 -6.54 -23.27
CA ASP A 19 24.48 -5.93 -22.12
C ASP A 19 24.43 -6.83 -20.89
N SER A 20 23.32 -7.51 -20.63
CA SER A 20 23.22 -8.49 -19.55
C SER A 20 24.14 -9.69 -19.77
N LEU A 21 24.29 -10.16 -21.02
CA LEU A 21 25.24 -11.23 -21.34
C LEU A 21 26.69 -10.80 -21.13
N MET A 22 27.03 -9.55 -21.49
CA MET A 22 28.36 -8.97 -21.22
C MET A 22 28.59 -8.79 -19.71
N TYR A 23 27.58 -8.36 -18.97
CA TYR A 23 27.64 -8.29 -17.52
C TYR A 23 27.87 -9.67 -16.87
N TYR A 24 27.23 -10.74 -17.37
CA TYR A 24 27.49 -12.09 -16.88
C TYR A 24 28.91 -12.59 -17.21
N GLU A 25 29.50 -12.14 -18.32
CA GLU A 25 30.92 -12.34 -18.64
C GLU A 25 31.83 -11.57 -17.67
N GLU A 26 31.52 -10.31 -17.36
CA GLU A 26 32.27 -9.49 -16.39
C GLU A 26 32.26 -10.09 -14.99
N LEU A 27 31.13 -10.67 -14.57
CA LEU A 27 31.02 -11.41 -13.32
C LEU A 27 31.73 -12.78 -13.34
N GLY A 28 32.27 -13.19 -14.49
CA GLY A 28 32.96 -14.47 -14.68
C GLY A 28 32.02 -15.69 -14.67
N ILE A 29 30.71 -15.46 -14.73
CA ILE A 29 29.68 -16.50 -14.73
C ILE A 29 29.63 -17.19 -16.09
N LEU A 30 29.74 -16.40 -17.17
CA LEU A 30 29.90 -16.90 -18.53
C LEU A 30 31.34 -16.67 -18.99
N LYS A 31 31.88 -17.60 -19.78
CA LYS A 31 33.26 -17.51 -20.27
C LYS A 31 33.28 -17.74 -21.79
N PRO A 32 32.70 -16.81 -22.59
CA PRO A 32 32.68 -16.94 -24.03
C PRO A 32 34.10 -16.90 -24.61
N VAL A 33 34.32 -17.68 -25.66
CA VAL A 33 35.58 -17.66 -26.42
C VAL A 33 35.52 -16.52 -27.44
N ARG A 34 36.64 -15.80 -27.63
CA ARG A 34 36.75 -14.78 -28.69
C ARG A 34 37.32 -15.40 -29.96
N GLY A 35 36.63 -15.23 -31.07
CA GLY A 35 37.17 -15.60 -32.39
C GLY A 35 38.21 -14.58 -32.87
N GLU A 36 38.94 -14.93 -33.93
CA GLU A 36 39.97 -14.05 -34.55
C GLU A 36 39.42 -12.69 -34.98
N ASN A 37 38.12 -12.64 -35.30
CA ASN A 37 37.39 -11.43 -35.66
C ASN A 37 36.88 -10.61 -34.45
N GLY A 38 37.27 -10.98 -33.23
CA GLY A 38 36.89 -10.31 -31.98
C GLY A 38 35.46 -10.61 -31.50
N TYR A 39 34.70 -11.44 -32.21
CA TYR A 39 33.33 -11.78 -31.81
C TYR A 39 33.32 -12.80 -30.65
N ARG A 40 32.33 -12.66 -29.77
CA ARG A 40 32.06 -13.57 -28.65
C ARG A 40 31.27 -14.80 -29.10
N PHE A 41 31.79 -15.97 -28.75
CA PHE A 41 31.21 -17.28 -29.01
C PHE A 41 30.95 -18.02 -27.69
N TYR A 42 29.69 -18.31 -27.42
CA TYR A 42 29.21 -19.02 -26.24
C TYR A 42 29.15 -20.50 -26.55
N SER A 43 29.77 -21.31 -25.69
CA SER A 43 29.80 -22.77 -25.82
C SER A 43 28.50 -23.41 -25.34
N LEU A 44 28.32 -24.71 -25.61
CA LEU A 44 27.24 -25.49 -24.98
C LEU A 44 27.33 -25.49 -23.44
N HIS A 45 28.52 -25.27 -22.87
CA HIS A 45 28.69 -25.12 -21.42
C HIS A 45 28.09 -23.81 -20.90
N ASP A 46 28.23 -22.72 -21.66
CA ASP A 46 27.61 -21.44 -21.29
C ASP A 46 26.08 -21.50 -21.38
N ILE A 47 25.54 -22.31 -22.31
CA ILE A 47 24.09 -22.52 -22.47
C ILE A 47 23.46 -23.14 -21.23
N TRP A 48 24.06 -24.19 -20.63
CA TRP A 48 23.47 -24.77 -19.42
C TRP A 48 23.54 -23.80 -18.24
N ARG A 49 24.61 -22.98 -18.13
CA ARG A 49 24.70 -21.93 -17.10
C ARG A 49 23.62 -20.88 -17.31
N LEU A 50 23.37 -20.46 -18.56
CA LEU A 50 22.30 -19.53 -18.91
C LEU A 50 20.90 -20.04 -18.54
N ASN A 51 20.64 -21.35 -18.68
CA ASN A 51 19.37 -21.93 -18.24
C ASN A 51 19.15 -21.71 -16.74
N LEU A 52 20.15 -22.06 -15.92
CA LEU A 52 20.07 -21.89 -14.46
C LEU A 52 20.04 -20.42 -14.03
N ILE A 53 20.80 -19.54 -14.71
CA ILE A 53 20.73 -18.09 -14.45
C ILE A 53 19.31 -17.59 -14.67
N LYS A 54 18.65 -18.02 -15.75
CA LYS A 54 17.28 -17.60 -16.07
C LYS A 54 16.29 -18.04 -14.99
N GLU A 55 16.37 -19.30 -14.55
CA GLU A 55 15.50 -19.84 -13.49
C GLU A 55 15.73 -19.11 -12.16
N LEU A 56 16.97 -19.02 -11.69
CA LEU A 56 17.29 -18.40 -10.40
C LEU A 56 17.03 -16.88 -10.39
N ARG A 57 17.16 -16.20 -11.53
CA ARG A 57 16.81 -14.77 -11.65
C ARG A 57 15.31 -14.52 -11.60
N ALA A 58 14.48 -15.45 -12.08
CA ALA A 58 13.03 -15.34 -11.97
C ALA A 58 12.54 -15.41 -10.51
N LEU A 59 13.38 -15.88 -9.61
CA LEU A 59 13.15 -16.01 -8.17
C LEU A 59 13.85 -14.90 -7.36
N ASP A 60 14.28 -13.82 -8.02
CA ASP A 60 14.98 -12.69 -7.41
C ASP A 60 16.29 -13.02 -6.68
N PHE A 61 16.94 -14.15 -7.00
CA PHE A 61 18.29 -14.40 -6.50
C PHE A 61 19.27 -13.37 -7.06
N SER A 62 20.11 -12.82 -6.17
CA SER A 62 21.20 -11.94 -6.57
C SER A 62 22.21 -12.67 -7.47
N MET A 63 22.82 -11.95 -8.40
CA MET A 63 23.85 -12.51 -9.28
C MET A 63 25.05 -13.10 -8.52
N LYS A 64 25.34 -12.56 -7.32
CA LYS A 64 26.37 -13.11 -6.43
C LYS A 64 26.02 -14.54 -5.99
N LYS A 65 24.82 -14.75 -5.44
CA LYS A 65 24.34 -16.08 -5.04
C LYS A 65 24.33 -17.06 -6.21
N ILE A 66 23.91 -16.61 -7.38
CA ILE A 66 23.88 -17.43 -8.61
C ILE A 66 25.30 -17.84 -9.00
N LYS A 67 26.26 -16.92 -8.96
CA LYS A 67 27.67 -17.22 -9.24
C LYS A 67 28.22 -18.26 -8.27
N ASP A 68 28.04 -18.03 -6.96
CA ASP A 68 28.56 -18.91 -5.91
C ASP A 68 28.02 -20.34 -6.09
N TYR A 69 26.72 -20.47 -6.40
CA TYR A 69 26.10 -21.76 -6.73
C TYR A 69 26.69 -22.42 -7.97
N LEU A 70 26.87 -21.65 -9.05
CA LEU A 70 27.37 -22.18 -10.31
C LEU A 70 28.85 -22.57 -10.25
N ASP A 71 29.61 -22.03 -9.29
CA ASP A 71 31.02 -22.31 -9.08
C ASP A 71 31.24 -23.50 -8.11
N ASP A 72 30.37 -23.69 -7.11
CA ASP A 72 30.42 -24.82 -6.15
C ASP A 72 29.14 -25.67 -6.17
N ARG A 73 28.81 -26.20 -7.35
CA ARG A 73 27.60 -27.00 -7.55
C ARG A 73 27.80 -28.45 -7.12
N THR A 74 27.09 -28.83 -6.06
CA THR A 74 26.98 -30.19 -5.53
C THR A 74 25.51 -30.54 -5.33
N ILE A 75 25.20 -31.82 -5.13
CA ILE A 75 23.82 -32.24 -4.80
C ILE A 75 23.33 -31.51 -3.55
N ALA A 76 24.20 -31.36 -2.54
CA ALA A 76 23.89 -30.64 -1.32
C ALA A 76 23.61 -29.15 -1.56
N SER A 77 24.41 -28.46 -2.37
CA SER A 77 24.15 -27.05 -2.69
C SER A 77 22.90 -26.86 -3.56
N THR A 78 22.59 -27.80 -4.46
CA THR A 78 21.31 -27.83 -5.18
C THR A 78 20.12 -28.02 -4.23
N GLN A 79 20.17 -28.97 -3.31
CA GLN A 79 19.09 -29.16 -2.31
C GLN A 79 18.90 -27.92 -1.44
N SER A 80 19.99 -27.27 -1.02
CA SER A 80 19.93 -26.04 -0.23
C SER A 80 19.22 -24.91 -0.97
N ILE A 81 19.51 -24.73 -2.26
CA ILE A 81 18.86 -23.68 -3.06
C ILE A 81 17.38 -23.99 -3.29
N LEU A 82 17.04 -25.23 -3.64
CA LEU A 82 15.65 -25.62 -3.84
C LEU A 82 14.82 -25.45 -2.55
N ASN A 83 15.37 -25.80 -1.38
CA ASN A 83 14.70 -25.55 -0.10
C ASN A 83 14.54 -24.05 0.18
N THR A 84 15.54 -23.23 -0.19
CA THR A 84 15.44 -21.76 -0.06
C THR A 84 14.34 -21.22 -1.00
N GLU A 85 14.25 -21.74 -2.22
CA GLU A 85 13.21 -21.39 -3.18
C GLU A 85 11.82 -21.75 -2.66
N VAL A 86 11.63 -22.96 -2.13
CA VAL A 86 10.35 -23.37 -1.50
C VAL A 86 9.96 -22.39 -0.39
N ALA A 87 10.89 -22.06 0.51
CA ALA A 87 10.61 -21.13 1.60
C ALA A 87 10.23 -19.71 1.11
N LEU A 88 10.86 -19.22 0.04
CA LEU A 88 10.51 -17.94 -0.57
C LEU A 88 9.13 -17.97 -1.24
N ILE A 89 8.78 -19.08 -1.88
CA ILE A 89 7.45 -19.28 -2.47
C ILE A 89 6.39 -19.31 -1.37
N ASP A 90 6.63 -20.04 -0.28
CA ASP A 90 5.72 -20.10 0.86
C ASP A 90 5.48 -18.71 1.47
N GLN A 91 6.54 -17.93 1.67
CA GLN A 91 6.42 -16.53 2.11
C GLN A 91 5.56 -15.70 1.13
N LYS A 92 5.78 -15.85 -0.19
CA LYS A 92 4.99 -15.12 -1.19
C LYS A 92 3.51 -15.53 -1.17
N ILE A 93 3.22 -16.81 -0.91
CA ILE A 93 1.85 -17.30 -0.76
C ILE A 93 1.19 -16.65 0.45
N GLU A 94 1.87 -16.57 1.59
CA GLU A 94 1.36 -15.90 2.80
C GLU A 94 1.04 -14.43 2.53
N GLU A 95 1.95 -13.69 1.89
CA GLU A 95 1.74 -12.29 1.49
C GLU A 95 0.51 -12.13 0.56
N LEU A 96 0.37 -13.01 -0.44
CA LEU A 96 -0.74 -12.97 -1.38
C LEU A 96 -2.08 -13.34 -0.73
N LEU A 97 -2.08 -14.27 0.24
CA LEU A 97 -3.27 -14.61 1.01
C LEU A 97 -3.70 -13.44 1.89
N ALA A 98 -2.78 -12.79 2.59
CA ALA A 98 -3.08 -11.59 3.37
C ALA A 98 -3.66 -10.47 2.50
N HIS A 99 -3.07 -10.22 1.34
CA HIS A 99 -3.57 -9.23 0.39
C HIS A 99 -4.98 -9.57 -0.14
N LYS A 100 -5.24 -10.86 -0.43
CA LYS A 100 -6.55 -11.33 -0.87
C LYS A 100 -7.64 -11.10 0.19
N GLU A 101 -7.34 -11.37 1.47
CA GLU A 101 -8.32 -11.13 2.54
C GLU A 101 -8.59 -9.63 2.71
N ASN A 102 -7.58 -8.77 2.65
CA ASN A 102 -7.77 -7.31 2.66
C ASN A 102 -8.71 -6.83 1.53
N ILE A 103 -8.53 -7.35 0.30
CA ILE A 103 -9.42 -7.01 -0.83
C ILE A 103 -10.86 -7.46 -0.57
N LYS A 104 -11.08 -8.64 0.02
CA LYS A 104 -12.42 -9.13 0.33
C LYS A 104 -13.11 -8.29 1.39
N GLU A 105 -12.39 -7.91 2.44
CA GLU A 105 -12.89 -6.98 3.46
C GLU A 105 -13.30 -5.66 2.80
N ARG A 106 -12.47 -5.12 1.91
CA ARG A 106 -12.81 -3.90 1.18
C ARG A 106 -14.09 -4.03 0.35
N LEU A 107 -14.27 -5.14 -0.36
CA LEU A 107 -15.47 -5.37 -1.17
C LEU A 107 -16.74 -5.37 -0.29
N LYS A 108 -16.68 -6.06 0.85
CA LYS A 108 -17.78 -6.10 1.82
C LYS A 108 -18.09 -4.70 2.37
N ASP A 109 -17.07 -3.94 2.71
CA ASP A 109 -17.24 -2.57 3.23
C ASP A 109 -17.88 -1.64 2.20
N ILE A 110 -17.47 -1.73 0.93
CA ILE A 110 -18.09 -0.93 -0.15
C ILE A 110 -19.58 -1.30 -0.29
N GLU A 111 -19.92 -2.59 -0.29
CA GLU A 111 -21.31 -3.05 -0.38
C GLU A 111 -22.15 -2.51 0.80
N GLU A 112 -21.65 -2.63 2.04
CA GLU A 112 -22.33 -2.14 3.24
C GLU A 112 -22.54 -0.61 3.23
N VAL A 113 -21.52 0.13 2.79
CA VAL A 113 -21.57 1.60 2.67
C VAL A 113 -22.57 2.03 1.59
N VAL A 114 -22.61 1.34 0.45
CA VAL A 114 -23.54 1.68 -0.65
C VAL A 114 -24.99 1.34 -0.30
N GLU A 115 -25.25 0.22 0.38
CA GLU A 115 -26.60 -0.23 0.71
C GLU A 115 -27.17 0.41 1.98
N GLY A 116 -26.31 0.70 2.97
CA GLY A 116 -26.73 1.04 4.34
C GLY A 116 -26.72 2.52 4.68
N ILE A 117 -26.24 3.41 3.82
CA ILE A 117 -26.04 4.80 4.18
C ILE A 117 -27.28 5.66 3.91
N GLU A 118 -27.70 6.33 4.98
CA GLU A 118 -28.60 7.48 4.93
C GLU A 118 -27.77 8.76 5.05
N PRO A 119 -27.52 9.50 3.95
CA PRO A 119 -26.77 10.74 4.00
C PRO A 119 -27.45 11.77 4.91
N TYR A 120 -26.66 12.53 5.65
CA TYR A 120 -27.10 13.57 6.58
C TYR A 120 -27.90 13.05 7.79
N HIS A 121 -27.87 11.75 8.06
CA HIS A 121 -28.44 11.17 9.27
C HIS A 121 -27.41 11.15 10.41
N ILE A 122 -27.67 11.92 11.48
CA ILE A 122 -26.78 12.04 12.65
C ILE A 122 -27.05 10.90 13.62
N GLN A 123 -26.00 10.15 13.96
CA GLN A 123 -26.02 9.04 14.90
C GLN A 123 -25.09 9.33 16.08
N VAL A 124 -25.51 8.88 17.26
CA VAL A 124 -24.66 8.86 18.46
C VAL A 124 -24.16 7.43 18.62
N LYS A 125 -22.85 7.23 18.60
CA LYS A 125 -22.20 5.92 18.64
C LYS A 125 -21.20 5.88 19.79
N GLU A 126 -21.22 4.80 20.56
CA GLU A 126 -20.09 4.46 21.42
C GLU A 126 -19.04 3.76 20.56
N MET A 127 -17.81 4.26 20.60
CA MET A 127 -16.70 3.72 19.83
C MET A 127 -15.58 3.24 20.74
N PRO A 128 -14.94 2.11 20.43
CA PRO A 128 -13.77 1.66 21.18
C PRO A 128 -12.56 2.56 20.89
N LYS A 129 -11.51 2.37 21.69
CA LYS A 129 -10.21 2.98 21.43
C LYS A 129 -9.67 2.46 20.10
N ARG A 130 -9.23 3.35 19.22
CA ARG A 130 -8.70 3.01 17.89
C ARG A 130 -7.25 3.46 17.77
N LYS A 131 -6.39 2.55 17.29
CA LYS A 131 -4.99 2.85 16.99
C LYS A 131 -4.90 3.51 15.62
N ALA A 132 -3.97 4.46 15.48
CA ALA A 132 -3.77 5.14 14.22
C ALA A 132 -2.31 5.56 14.01
N LEU A 133 -1.94 5.72 12.74
CA LEU A 133 -0.80 6.51 12.32
C LEU A 133 -1.29 7.92 11.97
N ILE A 134 -0.63 8.95 12.49
CA ILE A 134 -0.95 10.35 12.23
C ILE A 134 0.27 11.10 11.69
N LEU A 135 0.04 12.03 10.77
CA LEU A 135 1.04 12.99 10.30
C LEU A 135 0.46 14.40 10.36
N ASN A 136 1.05 15.24 11.21
CA ASN A 136 0.64 16.63 11.39
C ASN A 136 1.12 17.48 10.21
N ALA A 137 0.19 18.19 9.58
CA ALA A 137 0.42 19.11 8.48
C ALA A 137 -0.77 20.06 8.33
N ASN A 138 -0.53 21.32 7.99
CA ASN A 138 -1.60 22.24 7.63
C ASN A 138 -2.03 21.96 6.19
N ILE A 139 -3.25 21.47 6.01
CA ILE A 139 -3.79 20.97 4.75
C ILE A 139 -4.97 21.84 4.36
N THR A 140 -4.95 22.34 3.13
CA THR A 140 -6.02 23.21 2.61
C THR A 140 -6.63 22.71 1.31
N ARG A 141 -6.06 21.63 0.76
CA ARG A 141 -6.45 21.02 -0.51
C ARG A 141 -6.45 19.51 -0.39
N ASP A 142 -7.39 18.89 -1.09
CA ASP A 142 -7.58 17.43 -1.03
C ASP A 142 -6.35 16.68 -1.59
N GLU A 143 -5.68 17.21 -2.63
CA GLU A 143 -4.52 16.53 -3.23
C GLU A 143 -3.29 16.48 -2.30
N GLU A 144 -3.25 17.33 -1.27
CA GLU A 144 -2.19 17.27 -0.25
C GLU A 144 -2.36 16.04 0.65
N VAL A 145 -3.59 15.54 0.82
CA VAL A 145 -3.87 14.35 1.63
C VAL A 145 -3.15 13.14 1.05
N ASP A 146 -3.26 12.89 -0.25
CA ASP A 146 -2.64 11.73 -0.91
C ASP A 146 -1.11 11.70 -0.73
N ILE A 147 -0.46 12.85 -0.89
CA ILE A 147 0.99 12.98 -0.71
C ILE A 147 1.39 12.68 0.74
N LEU A 148 0.60 13.15 1.71
CA LEU A 148 0.87 12.95 3.13
C LEU A 148 0.63 11.50 3.54
N ILE A 149 -0.40 10.85 3.00
CA ILE A 149 -0.66 9.42 3.20
C ILE A 149 0.46 8.58 2.59
N GLN A 150 0.96 8.93 1.40
CA GLN A 150 2.10 8.22 0.81
C GLN A 150 3.38 8.37 1.65
N LYS A 151 3.61 9.54 2.25
CA LYS A 151 4.71 9.72 3.22
C LYS A 151 4.52 8.84 4.46
N LEU A 152 3.31 8.82 5.01
CA LEU A 152 2.96 7.95 6.13
C LEU A 152 3.21 6.48 5.77
N GLN A 153 2.80 6.02 4.59
CA GLN A 153 3.02 4.64 4.17
C GLN A 153 4.51 4.30 4.05
N LYS A 154 5.31 5.22 3.49
CA LYS A 154 6.76 5.04 3.37
C LYS A 154 7.46 4.93 4.73
N ASP A 155 7.07 5.77 5.70
CA ASP A 155 7.72 5.81 7.01
C ASP A 155 7.36 4.58 7.87
N TYR A 156 6.27 3.87 7.54
CA TYR A 156 5.78 2.70 8.26
C TYR A 156 5.68 1.44 7.36
N GLU A 157 6.64 1.32 6.42
CA GLU A 157 6.89 0.20 5.47
C GLU A 157 5.90 -0.98 5.60
N ASP A 158 4.88 -0.99 4.74
CA ASP A 158 3.95 -2.11 4.50
C ASP A 158 2.94 -2.47 5.61
N GLN A 159 2.74 -1.62 6.64
CA GLN A 159 1.66 -1.86 7.62
C GLN A 159 0.25 -1.64 7.09
N PHE A 160 0.10 -0.89 6.00
CA PHE A 160 -1.19 -0.67 5.36
C PHE A 160 -1.05 -0.43 3.86
N TYR A 161 -2.06 -0.89 3.11
CA TYR A 161 -2.19 -0.65 1.67
C TYR A 161 -3.07 0.58 1.42
N ILE A 162 -2.70 1.43 0.44
CA ILE A 162 -3.52 2.60 0.07
C ILE A 162 -4.81 2.15 -0.64
N LEU A 163 -4.70 1.23 -1.59
CA LEU A 163 -5.87 0.54 -2.15
C LEU A 163 -6.39 -0.47 -1.13
N GLY A 164 -7.62 -0.27 -0.66
CA GLY A 164 -8.28 -1.18 0.29
C GLY A 164 -8.49 -0.62 1.70
N ASN A 165 -7.94 0.55 2.03
CA ASN A 165 -7.98 1.07 3.39
C ASN A 165 -8.99 2.22 3.57
N HIS A 166 -10.16 1.87 4.10
CA HIS A 166 -11.28 2.74 4.47
C HIS A 166 -11.06 3.54 5.77
N ASN A 167 -9.84 3.51 6.30
CA ASN A 167 -9.49 4.14 7.57
C ASN A 167 -8.62 5.38 7.40
N ILE A 168 -8.48 5.87 6.18
CA ILE A 168 -7.78 7.12 5.91
C ILE A 168 -8.73 8.29 6.17
N GLY A 169 -8.19 9.33 6.77
CA GLY A 169 -8.95 10.53 7.06
C GLY A 169 -8.06 11.72 7.37
N ALA A 170 -8.72 12.83 7.64
CA ALA A 170 -8.09 14.07 8.05
C ALA A 170 -8.74 14.58 9.34
N VAL A 171 -7.94 15.23 10.19
CA VAL A 171 -8.42 15.88 11.41
C VAL A 171 -8.64 17.35 11.11
N PHE A 172 -9.87 17.83 11.31
CA PHE A 172 -10.19 19.22 11.09
C PHE A 172 -9.40 20.13 12.05
N ASP A 173 -9.09 21.34 11.60
CA ASP A 173 -8.74 22.42 12.52
C ASP A 173 -10.04 22.94 13.16
N TYR A 174 -10.30 22.53 14.41
CA TYR A 174 -11.56 22.86 15.08
C TYR A 174 -11.74 24.38 15.31
N GLU A 175 -10.66 25.13 15.49
CA GLU A 175 -10.74 26.59 15.61
C GLU A 175 -11.24 27.24 14.32
N LYS A 176 -10.83 26.70 13.16
CA LYS A 176 -11.32 27.13 11.84
C LYS A 176 -12.77 26.69 11.62
N VAL A 177 -13.13 25.48 12.06
CA VAL A 177 -14.52 24.99 11.99
C VAL A 177 -15.46 25.91 12.78
N GLN A 178 -15.06 26.38 13.95
CA GLN A 178 -15.83 27.35 14.75
C GLN A 178 -16.04 28.69 14.02
N GLN A 179 -15.13 29.06 13.11
CA GLN A 179 -15.24 30.23 12.23
C GLN A 179 -16.06 29.94 10.94
N GLY A 180 -16.56 28.72 10.77
CA GLY A 180 -17.33 28.28 9.60
C GLY A 180 -16.47 27.88 8.39
N ILE A 181 -15.18 27.63 8.61
CA ILE A 181 -14.20 27.18 7.60
C ILE A 181 -13.97 25.68 7.80
N CYS A 182 -14.41 24.85 6.84
CA CYS A 182 -14.36 23.38 6.93
C CYS A 182 -13.45 22.74 5.87
N ASN A 183 -12.52 23.48 5.29
CA ASN A 183 -11.56 22.98 4.30
C ASN A 183 -10.10 23.12 4.79
N VAL A 184 -9.92 23.13 6.12
CA VAL A 184 -8.61 23.24 6.75
C VAL A 184 -8.47 22.08 7.74
N PHE A 185 -7.43 21.29 7.54
CA PHE A 185 -7.10 20.13 8.37
C PHE A 185 -5.70 20.30 8.94
N LYS A 186 -5.47 19.79 10.15
CA LYS A 186 -4.19 19.89 10.85
C LYS A 186 -3.34 18.63 10.81
N SER A 187 -3.92 17.54 10.32
CA SER A 187 -3.23 16.26 10.17
C SER A 187 -4.02 15.31 9.29
N VAL A 188 -3.31 14.40 8.63
CA VAL A 188 -3.90 13.17 8.08
C VAL A 188 -3.68 12.01 9.05
N PHE A 189 -4.56 11.01 9.00
CA PHE A 189 -4.40 9.78 9.76
C PHE A 189 -4.82 8.56 8.95
N CYS A 190 -4.38 7.41 9.44
CA CYS A 190 -4.80 6.09 9.00
C CYS A 190 -5.11 5.24 10.24
N LEU A 191 -6.36 4.79 10.43
CA LEU A 191 -6.68 3.86 11.51
C LEU A 191 -6.15 2.47 11.17
N LEU A 192 -5.72 1.76 12.21
CA LEU A 192 -5.12 0.44 12.12
C LEU A 192 -6.03 -0.60 12.77
N GLY A 193 -5.82 -1.87 12.42
CA GLY A 193 -6.45 -2.99 13.11
C GLY A 193 -6.08 -3.05 14.59
N GLU A 194 -6.90 -3.74 15.39
CA GLU A 194 -6.71 -3.85 16.84
C GLU A 194 -5.35 -4.46 17.21
N ASP A 195 -4.86 -5.42 16.40
CA ASP A 195 -3.60 -6.13 16.61
C ASP A 195 -2.36 -5.33 16.18
N ALA A 196 -2.51 -4.10 15.66
CA ALA A 196 -1.38 -3.30 15.23
C ALA A 196 -0.42 -2.99 16.40
N GLU A 197 0.84 -3.41 16.27
CA GLU A 197 1.86 -3.19 17.29
C GLU A 197 2.50 -1.80 17.20
N ILE A 198 2.62 -1.28 15.98
CA ILE A 198 3.25 0.01 15.69
C ILE A 198 2.15 1.04 15.40
N PHE A 199 2.10 2.09 16.21
CA PHE A 199 1.21 3.23 16.03
C PHE A 199 1.81 4.45 16.75
N ASN A 200 1.48 5.65 16.30
CA ASN A 200 1.95 6.89 16.94
C ASN A 200 0.79 7.76 17.48
N PHE A 201 -0.46 7.33 17.27
CA PHE A 201 -1.65 8.04 17.70
C PHE A 201 -2.75 7.08 18.15
N LYS A 202 -3.65 7.60 19.00
CA LYS A 202 -4.81 6.87 19.52
C LYS A 202 -6.01 7.79 19.54
N LEU A 203 -7.12 7.32 18.99
CA LEU A 203 -8.43 7.88 19.26
C LEU A 203 -8.97 7.18 20.50
N GLU A 204 -9.33 7.96 21.51
CA GLU A 204 -9.84 7.43 22.78
C GLU A 204 -11.24 6.81 22.61
N ALA A 205 -11.56 5.88 23.50
CA ALA A 205 -12.91 5.31 23.54
C ALA A 205 -13.89 6.36 24.08
N GLY A 206 -15.13 6.33 23.60
CA GLY A 206 -16.19 7.18 24.11
C GLY A 206 -17.31 7.43 23.11
N THR A 207 -18.12 8.44 23.41
CA THR A 207 -19.26 8.83 22.59
C THR A 207 -18.80 9.70 21.43
N TYR A 208 -19.18 9.31 20.20
CA TYR A 208 -18.96 10.07 18.99
C TYR A 208 -20.29 10.40 18.33
N MET A 209 -20.44 11.66 17.89
CA MET A 209 -21.45 12.00 16.88
C MET A 209 -20.90 11.70 15.49
N SER A 210 -21.62 10.87 14.76
CA SER A 210 -21.25 10.38 13.42
C SER A 210 -22.32 10.77 12.42
N CYS A 211 -21.91 11.27 11.26
CA CYS A 211 -22.81 11.58 10.16
C CYS A 211 -22.10 11.39 8.83
N HIS A 212 -22.76 10.72 7.89
CA HIS A 212 -22.26 10.54 6.54
C HIS A 212 -22.77 11.65 5.62
N TYR A 213 -21.97 12.08 4.67
CA TYR A 213 -22.43 12.87 3.53
C TYR A 213 -21.90 12.28 2.23
N THR A 214 -22.55 12.61 1.11
CA THR A 214 -22.17 12.14 -0.21
C THR A 214 -21.85 13.30 -1.15
N GLY A 215 -21.07 13.03 -2.18
CA GLY A 215 -20.66 14.03 -3.16
C GLY A 215 -19.34 14.74 -2.83
N ALA A 216 -19.13 15.90 -3.45
CA ALA A 216 -17.96 16.75 -3.26
C ALA A 216 -17.60 16.98 -1.78
N TYR A 217 -16.31 16.99 -1.45
CA TYR A 217 -15.83 17.25 -0.08
C TYR A 217 -16.31 18.59 0.50
N LYS A 218 -16.57 19.60 -0.34
CA LYS A 218 -17.18 20.88 0.10
C LYS A 218 -18.54 20.71 0.81
N ASN A 219 -19.22 19.58 0.64
CA ASN A 219 -20.45 19.24 1.36
C ASN A 219 -20.22 19.01 2.86
N ASN A 220 -18.97 18.80 3.28
CA ASN A 220 -18.58 18.72 4.68
C ASN A 220 -19.06 19.92 5.50
N LYS A 221 -19.09 21.13 4.92
CA LYS A 221 -19.56 22.35 5.59
C LYS A 221 -21.03 22.24 6.01
N ASN A 222 -21.88 21.66 5.15
CA ASN A 222 -23.30 21.48 5.46
C ASN A 222 -23.48 20.39 6.52
N CYS A 223 -22.78 19.26 6.36
CA CYS A 223 -22.83 18.15 7.32
C CYS A 223 -22.34 18.61 8.71
N MET A 224 -21.17 19.24 8.78
CA MET A 224 -20.58 19.80 9.99
C MET A 224 -21.54 20.76 10.70
N LYS A 225 -22.17 21.67 9.95
CA LYS A 225 -23.15 22.61 10.51
C LYS A 225 -24.33 21.88 11.19
N GLN A 226 -24.87 20.84 10.55
CA GLN A 226 -25.97 20.06 11.11
C GLN A 226 -25.56 19.31 12.38
N ILE A 227 -24.37 18.70 12.41
CA ILE A 227 -23.86 18.02 13.60
C ILE A 227 -23.69 19.03 14.75
N LEU A 228 -23.09 20.20 14.51
CA LEU A 228 -22.90 21.23 15.53
C LEU A 228 -24.22 21.82 16.06
N GLU A 229 -25.25 21.94 15.22
CA GLU A 229 -26.60 22.31 15.65
C GLU A 229 -27.25 21.22 16.51
N TYR A 230 -27.06 19.95 16.14
CA TYR A 230 -27.59 18.81 16.87
C TYR A 230 -26.92 18.62 18.24
N ILE A 231 -25.58 18.75 18.33
CA ILE A 231 -24.81 18.74 19.57
C ILE A 231 -25.35 19.77 20.56
N ARG A 232 -25.55 21.01 20.10
CA ARG A 232 -26.11 22.11 20.92
C ARG A 232 -27.52 21.81 21.40
N LYS A 233 -28.38 21.27 20.53
CA LYS A 233 -29.78 20.94 20.87
C LYS A 233 -29.89 19.79 21.88
N LYS A 234 -28.92 18.87 21.88
CA LYS A 234 -28.92 17.66 22.72
C LYS A 234 -28.05 17.77 23.97
N GLU A 235 -27.53 18.97 24.25
CA GLU A 235 -26.73 19.25 25.45
C GLU A 235 -25.48 18.35 25.55
N TYR A 236 -24.77 18.19 24.44
CA TYR A 236 -23.44 17.59 24.41
C TYR A 236 -22.36 18.66 24.32
N THR A 237 -21.16 18.35 24.83
CA THR A 237 -19.94 19.14 24.65
C THR A 237 -18.97 18.41 23.74
N ILE A 238 -18.20 19.15 22.95
CA ILE A 238 -17.17 18.59 22.07
C ILE A 238 -15.87 18.51 22.87
N ILE A 239 -15.28 17.32 22.92
CA ILE A 239 -14.10 17.03 23.76
C ILE A 239 -12.82 16.77 22.95
N GLY A 240 -12.88 16.93 21.64
CA GLY A 240 -11.75 16.76 20.73
C GLY A 240 -12.08 17.22 19.32
N ASP A 241 -11.07 17.23 18.46
CA ASP A 241 -11.26 17.72 17.09
C ASP A 241 -12.16 16.79 16.26
N PRO A 242 -12.99 17.35 15.38
CA PRO A 242 -13.71 16.58 14.38
C PRO A 242 -12.75 15.82 13.45
N LEU A 243 -13.19 14.67 12.98
CA LEU A 243 -12.50 13.80 12.04
C LEU A 243 -13.33 13.69 10.76
N GLU A 244 -12.65 13.70 9.62
CA GLU A 244 -13.20 13.36 8.30
C GLU A 244 -12.62 12.02 7.86
N ILE A 245 -13.45 11.03 7.57
CA ILE A 245 -13.02 9.67 7.17
C ILE A 245 -13.60 9.36 5.80
N TYR A 246 -12.71 8.99 4.87
CA TYR A 246 -13.07 8.70 3.48
C TYR A 246 -13.51 7.24 3.36
N LYS A 247 -14.82 7.01 3.15
CA LYS A 247 -15.39 5.67 3.01
C LYS A 247 -15.37 5.19 1.56
N ILE A 248 -15.70 6.08 0.64
CA ILE A 248 -15.57 5.93 -0.82
C ILE A 248 -15.03 7.25 -1.35
N ASP A 249 -13.88 7.22 -2.02
CA ASP A 249 -13.21 8.41 -2.53
C ASP A 249 -12.76 8.25 -4.00
N ILE A 250 -11.86 9.15 -4.42
CA ILE A 250 -11.29 9.18 -5.78
C ILE A 250 -10.53 7.90 -6.16
N HIS A 251 -10.10 7.09 -5.18
CA HIS A 251 -9.44 5.82 -5.41
C HIS A 251 -10.43 4.71 -5.79
N GLU A 252 -11.69 4.81 -5.37
CA GLU A 252 -12.75 3.85 -5.74
C GLU A 252 -13.56 4.25 -6.96
N THR A 253 -13.83 5.55 -7.14
CA THR A 253 -14.70 6.03 -8.22
C THR A 253 -14.23 7.35 -8.82
N GLY A 254 -14.37 7.48 -10.13
CA GLY A 254 -14.19 8.76 -10.83
C GLY A 254 -15.41 9.67 -10.78
N GLN A 255 -16.51 9.23 -10.19
CA GLN A 255 -17.77 9.98 -10.10
C GLN A 255 -17.91 10.63 -8.72
N GLU A 256 -17.69 11.94 -8.64
CA GLU A 256 -17.75 12.70 -7.37
C GLU A 256 -19.05 12.46 -6.57
N LYS A 257 -20.20 12.26 -7.24
CA LYS A 257 -21.50 12.00 -6.60
C LYS A 257 -21.55 10.69 -5.79
N GLU A 258 -20.66 9.74 -6.09
CA GLU A 258 -20.57 8.43 -5.43
C GLU A 258 -19.63 8.47 -4.22
N PHE A 259 -18.92 9.58 -4.00
CA PHE A 259 -18.11 9.74 -2.81
C PHE A 259 -18.97 9.66 -1.56
N VAL A 260 -18.42 9.02 -0.55
CA VAL A 260 -19.02 8.88 0.77
C VAL A 260 -17.98 9.22 1.81
N THR A 261 -18.31 10.17 2.68
CA THR A 261 -17.42 10.62 3.74
C THR A 261 -18.18 10.64 5.06
N GLU A 262 -17.53 10.17 6.12
CA GLU A 262 -18.04 10.18 7.47
C GLU A 262 -17.37 11.30 8.28
N ILE A 263 -18.16 12.16 8.92
CA ILE A 263 -17.66 13.08 9.94
C ILE A 263 -17.91 12.45 11.30
N GLN A 264 -16.86 12.36 12.13
CA GLN A 264 -16.95 11.91 13.52
C GLN A 264 -16.49 13.03 14.46
N ILE A 265 -17.29 13.35 15.48
CA ILE A 265 -16.96 14.36 16.50
C ILE A 265 -17.02 13.70 17.87
N PRO A 266 -15.92 13.64 18.63
CA PRO A 266 -15.94 13.14 20.00
C PRO A 266 -16.70 14.10 20.90
N VAL A 267 -17.65 13.57 21.67
CA VAL A 267 -18.54 14.35 22.53
C VAL A 267 -18.69 13.73 23.91
N GLU A 268 -19.04 14.55 24.89
CA GLU A 268 -19.44 14.13 26.23
C GLU A 268 -20.78 14.78 26.59
N LYS A 269 -21.64 14.04 27.30
CA LYS A 269 -22.93 14.57 27.73
C LYS A 269 -22.72 15.54 28.89
N VAL A 270 -23.36 16.71 28.81
CA VAL A 270 -23.34 17.73 29.88
C VAL A 270 -24.12 17.25 31.10
#